data_AF-A0A8D8ALE3-F1
#
_entry.id   AF-A0A8D8ALE3-F1
#
_cell.length_a   1.000
_cell.length_b   1.000
_cell.length_c   1.000
_cell.angle_alpha   90.00
_cell.angle_beta   90.00
_cell.angle_gamma   90.00
#
_symmetry.space_group_name_H-M   'P 1'
#
loop_
_entity.id
_entity.type
_entity.pdbx_description
1 polymer ?
#
loop_
_entity_poly.entity_id
_entity_poly.type
_entity_poly.pdbx_seq_one_letter_code
_entity_poly.pdbx_strand_id
1 'polypeptide(L)'
;MAFVDLSGDGGVQKQILQEGSGDETPSSGCTVSLHYTGTLDSDGKQFDSSRDRNEPFEFKLGQGSVIKAFDMGVATMKLGEKCVLKCAPDYAYGASGSPPNIPPNSTLNFELEMLGWKGEDLSPGSDKSIERFVLTPGEGKKTPNDGALVKIHLVGRHEGRIFEERDVEFNLGEGEEVGIVSGVEIALEKFKKGETAKLIVKPKFAYGEDGNKELGVPANATLEYTITMNEFEREPDSWKLDDAERMTQAKLFKEKGTNYFKANKFSLALKMYEKSRNYVTSSDTDEFKQFQLLIYLNKALCYQKLNNHDEARDACNEALNIDKKNVKALYRRGQSRLALGDSEKALEDFVAVQELEPENKAALNQVTICKQKIKAYNDQQKKVFAG
;
A
#
# COMPACT_ATOMS: atom_id res chain seq x y z
N MET A 1 -33.22 31.77 -10.68
CA MET A 1 -31.91 31.36 -11.24
C MET A 1 -32.17 30.57 -12.51
N ALA A 2 -31.29 30.66 -13.50
CA ALA A 2 -31.47 29.98 -14.79
C ALA A 2 -30.85 28.57 -14.78
N PHE A 3 -31.33 27.70 -15.67
CA PHE A 3 -30.68 26.43 -15.94
C PHE A 3 -29.36 26.63 -16.68
N VAL A 4 -28.34 25.89 -16.28
CA VAL A 4 -27.05 25.77 -16.94
C VAL A 4 -27.00 24.42 -17.66
N ASP A 5 -26.66 24.43 -18.94
CA ASP A 5 -26.48 23.20 -19.73
C ASP A 5 -25.11 22.58 -19.41
N LEU A 6 -25.11 21.40 -18.80
CA LEU A 6 -23.91 20.66 -18.42
C LEU A 6 -23.42 19.73 -19.52
N SER A 7 -24.28 19.32 -20.45
CA SER A 7 -23.91 18.42 -21.55
C SER A 7 -23.57 19.16 -22.84
N GLY A 8 -23.99 20.42 -22.97
CA GLY A 8 -23.73 21.28 -24.13
C GLY A 8 -24.69 21.03 -25.30
N ASP A 9 -25.54 20.01 -25.21
CA ASP A 9 -26.61 19.67 -26.14
C ASP A 9 -28.01 19.85 -25.54
N GLY A 10 -28.11 20.42 -24.33
CA GLY A 10 -29.35 20.57 -23.57
C GLY A 10 -29.85 19.29 -22.88
N GLY A 11 -29.12 18.18 -22.99
CA GLY A 11 -29.51 16.88 -22.45
C GLY A 11 -29.44 16.77 -20.92
N VAL A 12 -28.54 17.51 -20.27
CA VAL A 12 -28.44 17.59 -18.81
C VAL A 12 -28.36 19.04 -18.41
N GLN A 13 -29.40 19.55 -17.78
CA GLN A 13 -29.45 20.95 -17.33
C GLN A 13 -29.55 21.01 -15.81
N LYS A 14 -28.80 21.92 -15.19
CA LYS A 14 -28.76 22.11 -13.73
C LYS A 14 -29.26 23.48 -13.35
N GLN A 15 -30.13 23.56 -12.36
CA GLN A 15 -30.51 24.80 -11.69
C GLN A 15 -30.22 24.68 -10.19
N ILE A 16 -29.37 25.57 -9.66
CA ILE A 16 -29.12 25.63 -8.22
C ILE A 16 -30.35 26.26 -7.53
N LEU A 17 -30.82 25.59 -6.48
CA LEU A 17 -31.88 26.06 -5.58
C LEU A 17 -31.28 26.65 -4.29
N GLN A 18 -30.21 26.05 -3.80
CA GLN A 18 -29.45 26.48 -2.63
C GLN A 18 -27.96 26.23 -2.90
N GLU A 19 -27.15 27.26 -2.71
CA GLU A 19 -25.69 27.14 -2.81
C GLU A 19 -25.14 26.20 -1.72
N GLY A 20 -24.12 25.43 -2.10
CA GLY A 20 -23.33 24.66 -1.15
C GLY A 20 -22.22 25.49 -0.50
N SER A 21 -21.40 24.82 0.31
CA SER A 21 -20.25 25.41 0.99
C SER A 21 -18.93 24.86 0.44
N GLY A 22 -17.86 25.65 0.59
CA GLY A 22 -16.52 25.31 0.07
C GLY A 22 -16.42 25.40 -1.46
N ASP A 23 -15.26 25.02 -1.98
CA ASP A 23 -14.97 25.01 -3.42
C ASP A 23 -14.70 23.61 -3.97
N GLU A 24 -14.75 22.58 -3.11
CA GLU A 24 -14.56 21.20 -3.51
C GLU A 24 -15.86 20.58 -4.05
N THR A 25 -15.71 19.71 -5.03
CA THR A 25 -16.77 18.84 -5.55
C THR A 25 -16.25 17.40 -5.58
N PRO A 26 -17.13 16.38 -5.56
CA PRO A 26 -16.70 14.98 -5.59
C PRO A 26 -16.04 14.64 -6.93
N SER A 27 -14.89 13.97 -6.87
CA SER A 27 -14.24 13.42 -8.05
C SER A 27 -14.82 12.06 -8.44
N SER A 28 -14.58 11.63 -9.68
CA SER A 28 -14.82 10.24 -10.09
C SER A 28 -14.15 9.27 -9.11
N GLY A 29 -14.84 8.18 -8.77
CA GLY A 29 -14.41 7.19 -7.78
C GLY A 29 -14.87 7.47 -6.35
N CYS A 30 -15.26 8.71 -6.01
CA CYS A 30 -15.81 9.02 -4.70
C CYS A 30 -17.13 8.27 -4.44
N THR A 31 -17.34 7.86 -3.20
CA THR A 31 -18.67 7.46 -2.72
C THR A 31 -19.43 8.70 -2.30
N VAL A 32 -20.42 9.10 -3.09
CA VAL A 32 -21.28 10.24 -2.81
C VAL A 32 -22.50 9.80 -2.01
N SER A 33 -22.94 10.63 -1.07
CA SER A 33 -24.17 10.48 -0.29
C SER A 33 -25.06 11.70 -0.54
N LEU A 34 -26.30 11.45 -0.99
CA LEU A 34 -27.26 12.53 -1.30
C LEU A 34 -28.71 12.14 -0.97
N HIS A 35 -29.56 13.15 -0.85
CA HIS A 35 -31.01 12.97 -0.98
C HIS A 35 -31.48 13.35 -2.38
N TYR A 36 -32.51 12.66 -2.88
CA TYR A 36 -33.15 13.03 -4.15
C TYR A 36 -34.67 12.82 -4.12
N THR A 37 -35.36 13.56 -4.98
CA THR A 37 -36.74 13.30 -5.40
C THR A 37 -36.82 13.38 -6.92
N GLY A 38 -37.25 12.29 -7.57
CA GLY A 38 -37.40 12.17 -9.02
C GLY A 38 -38.86 12.32 -9.47
N THR A 39 -39.09 13.18 -10.44
CA THR A 39 -40.41 13.48 -11.02
C THR A 39 -40.38 13.45 -12.55
N LEU A 40 -41.50 13.10 -13.17
CA LEU A 40 -41.67 13.20 -14.62
C LEU A 40 -41.85 14.67 -15.01
N ASP A 41 -41.14 15.15 -16.04
CA ASP A 41 -41.26 16.54 -16.51
C ASP A 41 -42.64 16.84 -17.13
N SER A 42 -43.32 15.81 -17.65
CA SER A 42 -44.62 15.95 -18.34
C SER A 42 -45.78 16.33 -17.42
N ASP A 43 -45.81 15.82 -16.19
CA ASP A 43 -46.94 15.95 -15.27
C ASP A 43 -46.53 16.22 -13.81
N GLY A 44 -45.23 16.29 -13.52
CA GLY A 44 -44.69 16.48 -12.18
C GLY A 44 -44.85 15.27 -11.26
N LYS A 45 -45.32 14.12 -11.76
CA LYS A 45 -45.56 12.93 -10.95
C LYS A 45 -44.24 12.40 -10.39
N GLN A 46 -44.16 12.31 -9.06
CA GLN A 46 -43.05 11.64 -8.39
C GLN A 46 -43.08 10.14 -8.71
N PHE A 47 -41.92 9.62 -9.15
CA PHE A 47 -41.73 8.19 -9.38
C PHE A 47 -40.84 7.53 -8.32
N ASP A 48 -39.96 8.30 -7.67
CA ASP A 48 -39.06 7.81 -6.64
C ASP A 48 -38.50 8.95 -5.77
N SER A 49 -38.26 8.71 -4.48
CA SER A 49 -37.58 9.65 -3.58
C SER A 49 -36.83 8.91 -2.48
N SER A 50 -35.59 9.31 -2.20
CA SER A 50 -34.85 8.76 -1.06
C SER A 50 -35.38 9.28 0.28
N ARG A 51 -36.10 10.41 0.28
CA ARG A 51 -36.71 10.98 1.49
C ARG A 51 -37.89 10.15 1.99
N ASP A 52 -38.65 9.54 1.09
CA ASP A 52 -39.74 8.63 1.45
C ASP A 52 -39.23 7.41 2.24
N ARG A 53 -37.96 7.06 2.06
CA ARG A 53 -37.27 5.96 2.75
C ARG A 53 -36.52 6.42 4.00
N ASN A 54 -36.39 7.72 4.25
CA ASN A 54 -35.56 8.30 5.32
C ASN A 54 -34.09 7.80 5.32
N GLU A 55 -33.56 7.42 4.16
CA GLU A 55 -32.19 6.93 4.02
C GLU A 55 -31.49 7.66 2.85
N PRO A 56 -30.26 8.18 3.05
CA PRO A 56 -29.46 8.71 1.97
C PRO A 56 -29.21 7.69 0.87
N PHE A 57 -29.14 8.17 -0.38
CA PHE A 57 -28.71 7.36 -1.49
C PHE A 57 -27.19 7.49 -1.66
N GLU A 58 -26.49 6.36 -1.55
CA GLU A 58 -25.04 6.29 -1.73
C GLU A 58 -24.66 5.56 -3.03
N PHE A 59 -23.76 6.14 -3.81
CA PHE A 59 -23.24 5.52 -5.03
C PHE A 59 -21.81 5.97 -5.35
N LYS A 60 -21.12 5.22 -6.22
CA LYS A 60 -19.79 5.59 -6.73
C LYS A 60 -19.91 6.48 -7.96
N LEU A 61 -19.39 7.70 -7.86
CA LEU A 61 -19.48 8.70 -8.92
C LEU A 61 -18.59 8.36 -10.12
N GLY A 62 -19.13 8.53 -11.32
CA GLY A 62 -18.41 8.39 -12.59
C GLY A 62 -18.06 6.94 -12.95
N GLN A 63 -18.75 5.97 -12.37
CA GLN A 63 -18.58 4.53 -12.62
C GLN A 63 -19.77 3.93 -13.37
N GLY A 64 -20.72 4.75 -13.85
CA GLY A 64 -21.90 4.25 -14.54
C GLY A 64 -22.85 3.43 -13.66
N SER A 65 -22.78 3.63 -12.34
CA SER A 65 -23.69 2.99 -11.36
C SER A 65 -25.06 3.66 -11.30
N VAL A 66 -25.18 4.82 -11.93
CA VAL A 66 -26.39 5.66 -12.01
C VAL A 66 -26.57 6.13 -13.45
N ILE A 67 -27.69 6.81 -13.73
CA ILE A 67 -27.91 7.43 -15.04
C ILE A 67 -26.82 8.46 -15.35
N LYS A 68 -26.50 8.65 -16.64
CA LYS A 68 -25.42 9.56 -17.08
C LYS A 68 -25.61 10.98 -16.54
N ALA A 69 -26.86 11.45 -16.46
CA ALA A 69 -27.16 12.77 -15.92
C ALA A 69 -26.75 12.94 -14.45
N PHE A 70 -26.82 11.89 -13.63
CA PHE A 70 -26.35 11.93 -12.24
C PHE A 70 -24.82 12.00 -12.20
N ASP A 71 -24.13 11.16 -12.96
CA ASP A 71 -22.66 11.17 -13.02
C ASP A 71 -22.12 12.56 -13.44
N MET A 72 -22.81 13.25 -14.35
CA MET A 72 -22.46 14.60 -14.78
C MET A 72 -22.86 15.67 -13.75
N GLY A 73 -24.12 15.67 -13.31
CA GLY A 73 -24.66 16.72 -12.45
C GLY A 73 -24.07 16.69 -11.04
N VAL A 74 -23.97 15.51 -10.43
CA VAL A 74 -23.46 15.35 -9.06
C VAL A 74 -21.98 15.71 -8.95
N ALA A 75 -21.19 15.48 -9.99
CA ALA A 75 -19.78 15.91 -10.05
C ALA A 75 -19.58 17.43 -9.95
N THR A 76 -20.64 18.21 -10.20
CA THR A 76 -20.61 19.68 -10.08
C THR A 76 -21.16 20.19 -8.75
N MET A 77 -21.65 19.32 -7.87
CA MET A 77 -22.31 19.73 -6.64
C MET A 77 -21.33 19.98 -5.51
N LYS A 78 -21.52 21.09 -4.79
CA LYS A 78 -20.80 21.40 -3.54
C LYS A 78 -21.49 20.77 -2.33
N LEU A 79 -20.77 20.66 -1.20
CA LEU A 79 -21.34 20.13 0.05
C LEU A 79 -22.53 20.98 0.51
N GLY A 80 -23.69 20.35 0.76
CA GLY A 80 -24.91 21.03 1.19
C GLY A 80 -25.69 21.73 0.05
N GLU A 81 -25.22 21.66 -1.19
CA GLU A 81 -25.92 22.23 -2.34
C GLU A 81 -27.26 21.53 -2.58
N LYS A 82 -28.29 22.31 -2.93
CA LYS A 82 -29.54 21.80 -3.50
C LYS A 82 -29.70 22.26 -4.93
N CYS A 83 -30.00 21.34 -5.84
CA CYS A 83 -30.23 21.68 -7.24
C CYS A 83 -31.34 20.84 -7.87
N VAL A 84 -31.86 21.30 -9.01
CA VAL A 84 -32.68 20.51 -9.92
C VAL A 84 -31.83 20.11 -11.11
N LEU A 85 -31.77 18.81 -11.41
CA LEU A 85 -31.29 18.30 -12.68
C LEU A 85 -32.47 17.96 -13.59
N LYS A 86 -32.54 18.59 -14.76
CA LYS A 86 -33.43 18.22 -15.86
C LYS A 86 -32.66 17.32 -16.82
N CYS A 87 -33.16 16.11 -17.01
CA CYS A 87 -32.46 15.01 -17.67
C CYS A 87 -33.27 14.56 -18.89
N ALA A 88 -32.72 14.77 -20.09
CA ALA A 88 -33.27 14.22 -21.32
C ALA A 88 -33.15 12.67 -21.33
N PRO A 89 -33.97 11.97 -22.13
CA PRO A 89 -34.02 10.51 -22.12
C PRO A 89 -32.68 9.84 -22.38
N ASP A 90 -31.88 10.35 -23.30
CA ASP A 90 -30.58 9.76 -23.70
C ASP A 90 -29.51 9.82 -22.58
N TYR A 91 -29.73 10.67 -21.58
CA TYR A 91 -28.93 10.79 -20.36
C TYR A 91 -29.61 10.15 -19.13
N ALA A 92 -30.80 9.56 -19.32
CA ALA A 92 -31.61 8.87 -18.31
C ALA A 92 -31.87 7.41 -18.74
N TYR A 93 -33.13 7.04 -18.98
CA TYR A 93 -33.56 5.65 -19.28
C TYR A 93 -33.89 5.40 -20.77
N GLY A 94 -33.69 6.40 -21.63
CA GLY A 94 -33.83 6.30 -23.08
C GLY A 94 -35.19 5.78 -23.57
N ALA A 95 -35.19 5.17 -24.75
CA ALA A 95 -36.38 4.61 -25.40
C ALA A 95 -36.98 3.40 -24.66
N SER A 96 -36.25 2.78 -23.74
CA SER A 96 -36.77 1.67 -22.94
C SER A 96 -37.55 2.13 -21.71
N GLY A 97 -37.22 3.31 -21.16
CA GLY A 97 -37.76 3.75 -19.88
C GLY A 97 -37.36 2.82 -18.72
N SER A 98 -38.10 2.89 -17.63
CA SER A 98 -38.02 1.97 -16.49
C SER A 98 -39.43 1.62 -16.01
N PRO A 99 -40.12 0.69 -16.69
CA PRO A 99 -41.49 0.31 -16.36
C PRO A 99 -41.61 -0.25 -14.93
N PRO A 100 -42.75 -0.05 -14.23
CA PRO A 100 -43.94 0.66 -14.70
C PRO A 100 -43.90 2.18 -14.47
N ASN A 101 -42.88 2.70 -13.78
CA ASN A 101 -42.90 4.05 -13.23
C ASN A 101 -42.35 5.12 -14.18
N ILE A 102 -41.43 4.75 -15.07
CA ILE A 102 -40.79 5.66 -16.03
C ILE A 102 -41.11 5.19 -17.46
N PRO A 103 -41.97 5.91 -18.21
CA PRO A 103 -42.25 5.59 -19.60
C PRO A 103 -41.03 5.72 -20.53
N PRO A 104 -41.05 5.07 -21.70
CA PRO A 104 -40.13 5.35 -22.81
C PRO A 104 -39.95 6.84 -23.11
N ASN A 105 -38.73 7.27 -23.40
CA ASN A 105 -38.41 8.63 -23.83
C ASN A 105 -38.87 9.74 -22.86
N SER A 106 -38.90 9.45 -21.56
CA SER A 106 -39.29 10.43 -20.54
C SER A 106 -38.15 11.39 -20.19
N THR A 107 -38.45 12.68 -20.21
CA THR A 107 -37.62 13.71 -19.56
C THR A 107 -37.92 13.71 -18.07
N LEU A 108 -36.87 13.70 -17.24
CA LEU A 108 -36.99 13.59 -15.79
C LEU A 108 -36.44 14.83 -15.09
N ASN A 109 -37.05 15.22 -13.98
CA ASN A 109 -36.51 16.23 -13.08
C ASN A 109 -36.13 15.58 -11.75
N PHE A 110 -34.91 15.86 -11.28
CA PHE A 110 -34.43 15.40 -9.98
C PHE A 110 -34.05 16.59 -9.11
N GLU A 111 -34.75 16.77 -8.00
CA GLU A 111 -34.28 17.64 -6.93
C GLU A 111 -33.26 16.87 -6.09
N LEU A 112 -32.03 17.37 -5.98
CA LEU A 112 -30.91 16.75 -5.28
C LEU A 112 -30.47 17.62 -4.10
N GLU A 113 -30.02 16.97 -3.02
CA GLU A 113 -29.34 17.60 -1.88
C GLU A 113 -28.06 16.83 -1.56
N MET A 114 -26.90 17.47 -1.71
CA MET A 114 -25.60 16.87 -1.44
C MET A 114 -25.33 16.81 0.06
N LEU A 115 -25.23 15.59 0.62
CA LEU A 115 -24.92 15.40 2.05
C LEU A 115 -23.42 15.24 2.31
N GLY A 116 -22.67 14.73 1.33
CA GLY A 116 -21.22 14.64 1.39
C GLY A 116 -20.67 13.51 0.52
N TRP A 117 -19.37 13.32 0.58
CA TRP A 117 -18.69 12.24 -0.14
C TRP A 117 -17.46 11.77 0.62
N LYS A 118 -17.03 10.55 0.28
CA LYS A 118 -15.81 9.91 0.79
C LYS A 118 -14.92 9.54 -0.38
N GLY A 119 -13.61 9.58 -0.14
CA GLY A 119 -12.64 9.23 -1.17
C GLY A 119 -12.67 7.74 -1.47
N GLU A 120 -11.95 7.35 -2.51
CA GLU A 120 -11.68 5.93 -2.74
C GLU A 120 -10.79 5.40 -1.62
N ASP A 121 -11.25 4.37 -0.91
CA ASP A 121 -10.49 3.75 0.17
C ASP A 121 -9.40 2.82 -0.41
N LEU A 122 -8.14 3.22 -0.20
CA LEU A 122 -6.95 2.48 -0.63
C LEU A 122 -6.28 1.72 0.53
N SER A 123 -6.86 1.76 1.72
CA SER A 123 -6.26 1.16 2.90
C SER A 123 -6.21 -0.38 2.83
N PRO A 124 -5.09 -1.00 3.26
CA PRO A 124 -5.08 -2.42 3.54
C PRO A 124 -6.12 -2.76 4.61
N GLY A 125 -7.13 -3.55 4.22
CA GLY A 125 -8.25 -3.94 5.11
C GLY A 125 -9.50 -3.05 5.02
N SER A 126 -9.53 -2.08 4.10
CA SER A 126 -10.73 -1.25 3.83
C SER A 126 -11.27 -0.53 5.08
N ASP A 127 -10.35 0.05 5.86
CA ASP A 127 -10.62 0.76 7.11
C ASP A 127 -10.63 2.31 6.95
N LYS A 128 -10.59 2.79 5.70
CA LYS A 128 -10.60 4.22 5.33
C LYS A 128 -9.45 4.99 5.94
N SER A 129 -8.30 4.36 6.16
CA SER A 129 -7.11 5.05 6.65
C SER A 129 -6.26 5.69 5.56
N ILE A 130 -6.56 5.38 4.29
CA ILE A 130 -5.96 6.01 3.11
C ILE A 130 -7.11 6.28 2.15
N GLU A 131 -7.51 7.53 2.00
CA GLU A 131 -8.57 7.93 1.07
C GLU A 131 -7.99 8.76 -0.07
N ARG A 132 -8.35 8.44 -1.32
CA ARG A 132 -7.92 9.16 -2.52
C ARG A 132 -9.07 9.92 -3.18
N PHE A 133 -8.78 11.16 -3.57
CA PHE A 133 -9.66 12.05 -4.33
C PHE A 133 -8.92 12.52 -5.58
N VAL A 134 -9.34 12.06 -6.76
CA VAL A 134 -8.65 12.36 -8.03
C VAL A 134 -8.98 13.79 -8.46
N LEU A 135 -7.99 14.68 -8.48
CA LEU A 135 -8.17 16.09 -8.88
C LEU A 135 -8.01 16.27 -10.39
N THR A 136 -7.04 15.56 -10.97
CA THR A 136 -6.80 15.53 -12.41
C THR A 136 -6.58 14.07 -12.83
N PRO A 137 -7.41 13.51 -13.72
CA PRO A 137 -7.25 12.13 -14.16
C PRO A 137 -5.91 11.93 -14.88
N GLY A 138 -5.23 10.83 -14.57
CA GLY A 138 -4.06 10.40 -15.35
C GLY A 138 -4.44 9.64 -16.62
N GLU A 139 -3.46 9.43 -17.47
CA GLU A 139 -3.58 8.75 -18.75
C GLU A 139 -3.13 7.27 -18.68
N GLY A 140 -3.57 6.50 -19.68
CA GLY A 140 -3.21 5.09 -19.80
C GLY A 140 -3.96 4.15 -18.86
N LYS A 141 -3.64 2.86 -18.98
CA LYS A 141 -4.26 1.76 -18.23
C LYS A 141 -3.33 1.14 -17.17
N LYS A 142 -2.03 1.42 -17.25
CA LYS A 142 -1.03 0.86 -16.34
C LYS A 142 -0.89 1.77 -15.12
N THR A 143 -0.55 1.15 -14.00
CA THR A 143 -0.13 1.83 -12.77
C THR A 143 1.23 1.23 -12.34
N PRO A 144 1.98 1.88 -11.43
CA PRO A 144 3.17 1.32 -10.83
C PRO A 144 2.90 -0.04 -10.16
N ASN A 145 3.84 -0.98 -10.25
CA ASN A 145 3.88 -2.19 -9.44
C ASN A 145 4.91 -2.05 -8.31
N ASP A 146 4.92 -2.97 -7.34
CA ASP A 146 5.97 -3.04 -6.32
C ASP A 146 7.35 -2.98 -7.00
N GLY A 147 8.26 -2.15 -6.47
CA GLY A 147 9.60 -1.91 -7.00
C GLY A 147 9.69 -0.98 -8.22
N ALA A 148 8.56 -0.57 -8.83
CA ALA A 148 8.56 0.42 -9.89
C ALA A 148 9.28 1.71 -9.47
N LEU A 149 10.06 2.29 -10.36
CA LEU A 149 10.61 3.63 -10.18
C LEU A 149 9.50 4.65 -10.42
N VAL A 150 9.20 5.49 -9.44
CA VAL A 150 8.19 6.55 -9.54
C VAL A 150 8.85 7.91 -9.44
N LYS A 151 8.35 8.86 -10.24
CA LYS A 151 8.72 10.29 -10.19
C LYS A 151 7.47 11.08 -9.89
N ILE A 152 7.42 11.71 -8.73
CA ILE A 152 6.24 12.44 -8.27
C ILE A 152 6.60 13.85 -7.82
N HIS A 153 5.63 14.75 -7.94
CA HIS A 153 5.60 15.98 -7.16
C HIS A 153 4.71 15.74 -5.93
N LEU A 154 5.22 16.04 -4.75
CA LEU A 154 4.55 15.79 -3.47
C LEU A 154 4.40 17.09 -2.70
N VAL A 155 3.19 17.36 -2.21
CA VAL A 155 2.91 18.44 -1.26
C VAL A 155 2.21 17.86 -0.03
N GLY A 156 2.86 17.90 1.13
CA GLY A 156 2.32 17.45 2.41
C GLY A 156 1.76 18.60 3.23
N ARG A 157 0.53 18.45 3.72
CA ARG A 157 -0.19 19.42 4.55
C ARG A 157 -0.72 18.80 5.84
N HIS A 158 -0.73 19.59 6.90
CA HIS A 158 -1.42 19.29 8.14
C HIS A 158 -2.18 20.54 8.59
N GLU A 159 -3.50 20.42 8.74
CA GLU A 159 -4.39 21.54 9.09
C GLU A 159 -4.19 22.78 8.18
N GLY A 160 -4.00 22.55 6.88
CA GLY A 160 -3.77 23.60 5.88
C GLY A 160 -2.33 24.13 5.79
N ARG A 161 -1.47 23.86 6.79
CA ARG A 161 -0.04 24.22 6.74
C ARG A 161 0.72 23.24 5.86
N ILE A 162 1.41 23.73 4.84
CA ILE A 162 2.39 22.95 4.07
C ILE A 162 3.61 22.69 4.95
N PHE A 163 3.96 21.42 5.14
CA PHE A 163 5.15 21.00 5.88
C PHE A 163 6.24 20.40 4.98
N GLU A 164 5.87 19.93 3.78
CA GLU A 164 6.82 19.53 2.75
C GLU A 164 6.27 19.81 1.36
N GLU A 165 7.14 20.19 0.43
CA GLU A 165 6.83 20.35 -0.99
C GLU A 165 8.10 20.10 -1.80
N ARG A 166 8.10 19.06 -2.65
CA ARG A 166 9.27 18.67 -3.44
C ARG A 166 8.92 17.69 -4.54
N ASP A 167 9.78 17.65 -5.55
CA ASP A 167 9.88 16.51 -6.46
C ASP A 167 10.70 15.40 -5.80
N VAL A 168 10.27 14.15 -5.97
CA VAL A 168 10.96 12.98 -5.44
C VAL A 168 10.91 11.84 -6.45
N GLU A 169 12.04 11.13 -6.56
CA GLU A 169 12.21 9.96 -7.39
C GLU A 169 12.70 8.80 -6.52
N PHE A 170 11.97 7.68 -6.53
CA PHE A 170 12.31 6.52 -5.71
C PHE A 170 11.66 5.24 -6.24
N ASN A 171 12.16 4.08 -5.81
CA ASN A 171 11.52 2.79 -6.09
C ASN A 171 10.41 2.52 -5.07
N LEU A 172 9.23 2.11 -5.52
CA LEU A 172 8.15 1.70 -4.62
C LEU A 172 8.61 0.56 -3.70
N GLY A 173 8.32 0.75 -2.42
CA GLY A 173 8.80 -0.10 -1.34
C GLY A 173 10.12 0.38 -0.71
N GLU A 174 10.71 1.45 -1.21
CA GLU A 174 11.90 2.10 -0.65
C GLU A 174 11.59 3.57 -0.26
N GLY A 175 10.32 3.96 -0.13
CA GLY A 175 9.92 5.35 0.14
C GLY A 175 10.37 5.92 1.48
N GLU A 176 10.49 5.08 2.51
CA GLU A 176 11.02 5.48 3.82
C GLU A 176 12.40 6.16 3.70
N GLU A 177 13.24 5.72 2.76
CA GLU A 177 14.59 6.26 2.54
C GLU A 177 14.60 7.71 2.08
N VAL A 178 13.52 8.11 1.43
CA VAL A 178 13.31 9.46 0.91
C VAL A 178 12.24 10.20 1.70
N GLY A 179 11.90 9.73 2.91
CA GLY A 179 10.98 10.38 3.83
C GLY A 179 9.50 10.27 3.45
N ILE A 180 9.13 9.31 2.61
CA ILE A 180 7.75 9.07 2.19
C ILE A 180 7.07 8.14 3.17
N VAL A 181 5.90 8.54 3.66
CA VAL A 181 5.08 7.72 4.56
C VAL A 181 4.42 6.56 3.81
N SER A 182 4.21 5.44 4.49
CA SER A 182 3.71 4.20 3.87
C SER A 182 2.36 4.35 3.19
N GLY A 183 1.48 5.22 3.69
CA GLY A 183 0.18 5.49 3.08
C GLY A 183 0.27 6.14 1.71
N VAL A 184 1.30 6.97 1.49
CA VAL A 184 1.59 7.53 0.17
C VAL A 184 2.08 6.42 -0.76
N GLU A 185 3.02 5.57 -0.33
CA GLU A 185 3.50 4.46 -1.17
C GLU A 185 2.38 3.51 -1.60
N ILE A 186 1.50 3.12 -0.66
CA ILE A 186 0.34 2.26 -0.94
C ILE A 186 -0.57 2.92 -1.97
N ALA A 187 -0.80 4.23 -1.85
CA ALA A 187 -1.66 4.95 -2.78
C ALA A 187 -1.06 5.00 -4.19
N LEU A 188 0.26 5.21 -4.33
CA LEU A 188 0.95 5.35 -5.61
C LEU A 188 0.79 4.12 -6.53
N GLU A 189 0.59 2.92 -6.00
CA GLU A 189 0.28 1.72 -6.80
C GLU A 189 -1.01 1.84 -7.63
N LYS A 190 -1.89 2.79 -7.29
CA LYS A 190 -3.15 3.06 -7.97
C LYS A 190 -3.11 4.28 -8.87
N PHE A 191 -2.03 5.06 -8.84
CA PHE A 191 -1.90 6.28 -9.65
C PHE A 191 -1.61 5.93 -11.10
N LYS A 192 -2.16 6.74 -12.00
CA LYS A 192 -1.80 6.76 -13.42
C LYS A 192 -0.79 7.86 -13.71
N LYS A 193 -0.10 7.74 -14.84
CA LYS A 193 0.80 8.80 -15.32
C LYS A 193 0.01 10.09 -15.55
N GLY A 194 0.52 11.23 -15.10
CA GLY A 194 -0.14 12.53 -15.16
C GLY A 194 -1.28 12.72 -14.14
N GLU A 195 -1.63 11.70 -13.35
CA GLU A 195 -2.68 11.83 -12.34
C GLU A 195 -2.24 12.80 -11.24
N THR A 196 -3.13 13.74 -10.88
CA THR A 196 -3.01 14.51 -9.65
C THR A 196 -4.14 14.15 -8.72
N ALA A 197 -3.82 13.78 -7.48
CA ALA A 197 -4.82 13.41 -6.49
C ALA A 197 -4.48 13.95 -5.10
N LYS A 198 -5.54 14.24 -4.33
CA LYS A 198 -5.47 14.47 -2.89
C LYS A 198 -5.59 13.14 -2.16
N LEU A 199 -4.74 12.92 -1.18
CA LEU A 199 -4.80 11.79 -0.26
C LEU A 199 -5.07 12.29 1.16
N ILE A 200 -5.93 11.60 1.89
CA ILE A 200 -6.07 11.73 3.34
C ILE A 200 -5.49 10.47 3.97
N VAL A 201 -4.42 10.63 4.74
CA VAL A 201 -3.66 9.53 5.33
C VAL A 201 -3.73 9.62 6.84
N LYS A 202 -4.40 8.63 7.46
CA LYS A 202 -4.53 8.53 8.92
C LYS A 202 -3.19 8.12 9.58
N PRO A 203 -3.03 8.37 10.89
CA PRO A 203 -1.78 8.13 11.62
C PRO A 203 -1.14 6.76 11.40
N LYS A 204 -1.97 5.71 11.31
CA LYS A 204 -1.56 4.31 11.05
C LYS A 204 -0.65 4.15 9.84
N PHE A 205 -0.82 4.99 8.82
CA PHE A 205 -0.04 4.98 7.57
C PHE A 205 0.72 6.30 7.34
N ALA A 206 0.82 7.14 8.37
CA ALA A 206 1.57 8.39 8.38
C ALA A 206 2.74 8.28 9.38
N TYR A 207 2.94 9.29 10.25
CA TYR A 207 3.99 9.30 11.27
C TYR A 207 3.57 8.70 12.63
N GLY A 208 2.39 8.07 12.71
CA GLY A 208 1.95 7.34 13.91
C GLY A 208 1.94 8.16 15.20
N GLU A 209 2.21 7.49 16.32
CA GLU A 209 2.21 8.08 17.67
C GLU A 209 3.38 9.04 17.92
N ASP A 210 4.44 8.94 17.13
CA ASP A 210 5.65 9.76 17.31
C ASP A 210 5.52 11.13 16.63
N GLY A 211 4.75 11.20 15.54
CA GLY A 211 4.72 12.39 14.68
C GLY A 211 6.06 12.61 13.97
N ASN A 212 6.29 13.82 13.47
CA ASN A 212 7.57 14.22 12.90
C ASN A 212 7.95 15.63 13.36
N LYS A 213 8.88 15.72 14.32
CA LYS A 213 9.31 16.99 14.91
C LYS A 213 9.99 17.92 13.91
N GLU A 214 10.77 17.37 12.98
CA GLU A 214 11.51 18.18 11.99
C GLU A 214 10.56 18.86 11.01
N LEU A 215 9.49 18.17 10.63
CA LEU A 215 8.44 18.70 9.76
C LEU A 215 7.35 19.48 10.55
N GLY A 216 7.43 19.49 11.88
CA GLY A 216 6.40 20.09 12.75
C GLY A 216 5.05 19.37 12.69
N VAL A 217 5.06 18.07 12.41
CA VAL A 217 3.87 17.22 12.37
C VAL A 217 3.67 16.61 13.76
N PRO A 218 2.50 16.79 14.41
CA PRO A 218 2.26 16.24 15.73
C PRO A 218 2.05 14.73 15.72
N ALA A 219 2.16 14.13 16.91
CA ALA A 219 1.75 12.76 17.17
C ALA A 219 0.29 12.52 16.74
N ASN A 220 0.02 11.37 16.14
CA ASN A 220 -1.30 10.96 15.68
C ASN A 220 -1.97 11.96 14.70
N ALA A 221 -1.17 12.68 13.92
CA ALA A 221 -1.68 13.56 12.87
C ALA A 221 -2.26 12.77 11.69
N THR A 222 -3.49 13.13 11.29
CA THR A 222 -3.96 12.85 9.93
C THR A 222 -3.35 13.88 8.98
N LEU A 223 -2.81 13.39 7.87
CA LEU A 223 -2.11 14.20 6.88
C LEU A 223 -2.89 14.27 5.58
N GLU A 224 -2.80 15.41 4.93
CA GLU A 224 -3.25 15.60 3.55
C GLU A 224 -2.02 15.64 2.64
N TYR A 225 -2.05 14.87 1.56
CA TYR A 225 -1.04 14.94 0.51
C TYR A 225 -1.67 15.28 -0.82
N THR A 226 -1.13 16.26 -1.54
CA THR A 226 -1.40 16.43 -2.97
C THR A 226 -0.23 15.82 -3.74
N ILE A 227 -0.53 14.87 -4.61
CA ILE A 227 0.49 14.15 -5.37
C ILE A 227 0.19 14.28 -6.85
N THR A 228 1.19 14.65 -7.63
CA THR A 228 1.18 14.51 -9.09
C THR A 228 2.16 13.41 -9.49
N MET A 229 1.64 12.38 -10.15
CA MET A 229 2.45 11.30 -10.73
C MET A 229 3.01 11.75 -12.08
N ASN A 230 4.26 12.19 -12.12
CA ASN A 230 4.89 12.70 -13.34
C ASN A 230 5.22 11.55 -14.30
N GLU A 231 5.85 10.49 -13.79
CA GLU A 231 6.29 9.34 -14.59
C GLU A 231 6.47 8.11 -13.69
N PHE A 232 6.33 6.91 -14.27
CA PHE A 232 6.79 5.69 -13.60
C PHE A 232 7.35 4.67 -14.59
N GLU A 233 8.35 3.91 -14.14
CA GLU A 233 8.89 2.75 -14.84
C GLU A 233 8.60 1.50 -14.03
N ARG A 234 7.79 0.60 -14.61
CA ARG A 234 7.40 -0.65 -13.94
C ARG A 234 8.56 -1.61 -13.85
N GLU A 235 8.61 -2.33 -12.73
CA GLU A 235 9.50 -3.47 -12.61
C GLU A 235 9.03 -4.59 -13.57
N PRO A 236 9.94 -5.28 -14.29
CA PRO A 236 9.57 -6.38 -15.17
C PRO A 236 8.87 -7.52 -14.41
N ASP A 237 7.80 -8.05 -14.97
CA ASP A 237 7.12 -9.21 -14.39
C ASP A 237 8.06 -10.42 -14.44
N SER A 238 8.31 -11.06 -13.28
CA SER A 238 9.32 -12.12 -13.15
C SER A 238 9.13 -13.31 -14.09
N TRP A 239 7.88 -13.64 -14.45
CA TRP A 239 7.54 -14.73 -15.37
C TRP A 239 7.86 -14.44 -16.84
N LYS A 240 8.15 -13.18 -17.20
CA LYS A 240 8.58 -12.79 -18.56
C LYS A 240 10.09 -12.91 -18.77
N LEU A 241 10.84 -13.07 -17.68
CA LEU A 241 12.29 -13.02 -17.71
C LEU A 241 12.89 -14.42 -17.93
N ASP A 242 13.92 -14.49 -18.75
CA ASP A 242 14.73 -15.72 -18.87
C ASP A 242 15.61 -15.94 -17.62
N ASP A 243 16.36 -17.06 -17.56
CA ASP A 243 17.26 -17.34 -16.41
C ASP A 243 18.37 -16.28 -16.26
N ALA A 244 18.91 -15.75 -17.36
CA ALA A 244 20.00 -14.78 -17.33
C ALA A 244 19.52 -13.41 -16.83
N GLU A 245 18.35 -12.97 -17.28
CA GLU A 245 17.68 -11.75 -16.83
C GLU A 245 17.26 -11.86 -15.37
N ARG A 246 16.68 -13.00 -14.94
CA ARG A 246 16.34 -13.25 -13.54
C ARG A 246 17.57 -13.20 -12.64
N MET A 247 18.67 -13.85 -13.05
CA MET A 247 19.93 -13.81 -12.30
C MET A 247 20.50 -12.39 -12.23
N THR A 248 20.34 -11.59 -13.28
CA THR A 248 20.76 -10.18 -13.29
C THR A 248 19.95 -9.34 -12.29
N GLN A 249 18.62 -9.49 -12.27
CA GLN A 249 17.76 -8.82 -11.28
C GLN A 249 18.08 -9.29 -9.85
N ALA A 250 18.29 -10.59 -9.65
CA ALA A 250 18.66 -11.13 -8.35
C ALA A 250 19.96 -10.53 -7.83
N LYS A 251 20.98 -10.37 -8.70
CA LYS A 251 22.26 -9.71 -8.39
C LYS A 251 22.06 -8.25 -7.99
N LEU A 252 21.28 -7.49 -8.75
CA LEU A 252 20.96 -6.09 -8.45
C LEU A 252 20.34 -5.92 -7.05
N PHE A 253 19.29 -6.69 -6.74
CA PHE A 253 18.63 -6.60 -5.44
C PHE A 253 19.50 -7.11 -4.28
N LYS A 254 20.32 -8.14 -4.49
CA LYS A 254 21.29 -8.58 -3.46
C LYS A 254 22.30 -7.47 -3.16
N GLU A 255 22.75 -6.74 -4.18
CA GLU A 255 23.66 -5.61 -4.03
C GLU A 255 23.00 -4.45 -3.27
N LYS A 256 21.78 -4.05 -3.66
CA LYS A 256 20.97 -3.08 -2.89
C LYS A 256 20.84 -3.49 -1.42
N GLY A 257 20.48 -4.74 -1.15
CA GLY A 257 20.37 -5.26 0.22
C GLY A 257 21.69 -5.19 0.99
N THR A 258 22.82 -5.42 0.31
CA THR A 258 24.16 -5.31 0.90
C THR A 258 24.51 -3.86 1.23
N ASN A 259 24.10 -2.90 0.41
CA ASN A 259 24.29 -1.48 0.66
C ASN A 259 23.46 -1.01 1.85
N TYR A 260 22.19 -1.42 1.94
CA TYR A 260 21.35 -1.16 3.12
C TYR A 260 21.90 -1.81 4.40
N PHE A 261 22.42 -3.03 4.30
CA PHE A 261 23.07 -3.68 5.43
C PHE A 261 24.26 -2.87 5.96
N LYS A 262 25.11 -2.35 5.06
CA LYS A 262 26.25 -1.50 5.42
C LYS A 262 25.81 -0.17 6.05
N ALA A 263 24.65 0.34 5.66
CA ALA A 263 24.02 1.52 6.24
C ALA A 263 23.27 1.24 7.57
N ASN A 264 23.36 0.02 8.12
CA ASN A 264 22.61 -0.46 9.29
C ASN A 264 21.08 -0.45 9.12
N LYS A 265 20.58 -0.42 7.89
CA LYS A 265 19.15 -0.45 7.56
C LYS A 265 18.68 -1.87 7.33
N PHE A 266 18.68 -2.67 8.41
CA PHE A 266 18.52 -4.13 8.32
C PHE A 266 17.14 -4.56 7.79
N SER A 267 16.07 -3.84 8.09
CA SER A 267 14.72 -4.14 7.58
C SER A 267 14.63 -3.96 6.06
N LEU A 268 15.19 -2.87 5.52
CA LEU A 268 15.27 -2.65 4.07
C LEU A 268 16.22 -3.65 3.40
N ALA A 269 17.34 -3.98 4.05
CA ALA A 269 18.23 -5.03 3.57
C ALA A 269 17.49 -6.36 3.41
N LEU A 270 16.70 -6.78 4.40
CA LEU A 270 15.83 -7.96 4.32
C LEU A 270 14.84 -7.88 3.17
N LYS A 271 14.17 -6.73 2.99
CA LYS A 271 13.23 -6.51 1.87
C LYS A 271 13.90 -6.72 0.52
N MET A 272 15.10 -6.16 0.32
CA MET A 272 15.86 -6.34 -0.92
C MET A 272 16.34 -7.79 -1.10
N TYR A 273 16.74 -8.47 -0.02
CA TYR A 273 17.09 -9.89 -0.11
C TYR A 273 15.90 -10.79 -0.43
N GLU A 274 14.68 -10.45 0.03
CA GLU A 274 13.46 -11.15 -0.38
C GLU A 274 13.13 -10.91 -1.85
N LYS A 275 13.22 -9.66 -2.33
CA LYS A 275 13.06 -9.37 -3.77
C LYS A 275 14.07 -10.16 -4.61
N SER A 276 15.34 -10.16 -4.20
CA SER A 276 16.41 -10.95 -4.83
C SER A 276 16.06 -12.45 -4.88
N ARG A 277 15.51 -13.00 -3.78
CA ARG A 277 15.11 -14.41 -3.69
C ARG A 277 14.01 -14.77 -4.69
N ASN A 278 13.00 -13.91 -4.85
CA ASN A 278 11.87 -14.16 -5.74
C ASN A 278 12.29 -14.38 -7.20
N TYR A 279 13.43 -13.81 -7.63
CA TYR A 279 13.98 -14.03 -8.96
C TYR A 279 14.70 -15.37 -9.12
N VAL A 280 15.11 -16.01 -8.02
CA VAL A 280 15.93 -17.23 -8.07
C VAL A 280 15.22 -18.49 -7.60
N THR A 281 14.02 -18.39 -7.01
CA THR A 281 13.30 -19.56 -6.45
C THR A 281 12.72 -20.52 -7.49
N SER A 282 12.55 -20.09 -8.73
CA SER A 282 11.91 -20.89 -9.79
C SER A 282 12.85 -21.81 -10.57
N SER A 283 14.16 -21.72 -10.35
CA SER A 283 15.17 -22.48 -11.09
C SER A 283 16.00 -23.33 -10.13
N ASP A 284 16.23 -24.59 -10.51
CA ASP A 284 16.91 -25.60 -9.68
C ASP A 284 18.37 -25.84 -10.06
N THR A 285 18.92 -24.99 -10.93
CA THR A 285 20.32 -25.09 -11.34
C THR A 285 21.27 -24.81 -10.16
N ASP A 286 22.47 -25.37 -10.24
CA ASP A 286 23.47 -25.18 -9.19
C ASP A 286 23.85 -23.70 -9.01
N GLU A 287 23.91 -22.92 -10.09
CA GLU A 287 24.16 -21.48 -10.00
C GLU A 287 23.10 -20.76 -9.17
N PHE A 288 21.82 -21.06 -9.43
CA PHE A 288 20.70 -20.47 -8.69
C PHE A 288 20.67 -20.91 -7.23
N LYS A 289 20.92 -22.20 -6.95
CA LYS A 289 21.04 -22.72 -5.58
C LYS A 289 22.18 -22.06 -4.82
N GLN A 290 23.36 -21.93 -5.43
CA GLN A 290 24.48 -21.22 -4.81
C GLN A 290 24.17 -19.74 -4.57
N PHE A 291 23.42 -19.10 -5.47
CA PHE A 291 23.00 -17.73 -5.26
C PHE A 291 21.97 -17.60 -4.12
N GLN A 292 20.98 -18.51 -4.05
CA GLN A 292 20.03 -18.59 -2.93
C GLN A 292 20.73 -18.78 -1.58
N LEU A 293 21.75 -19.63 -1.52
CA LEU A 293 22.59 -19.83 -0.32
C LEU A 293 23.16 -18.49 0.18
N LEU A 294 23.72 -17.66 -0.73
CA LEU A 294 24.24 -16.34 -0.36
C LEU A 294 23.15 -15.42 0.19
N ILE A 295 21.95 -15.46 -0.38
CA ILE A 295 20.80 -14.67 0.10
C ILE A 295 20.41 -15.11 1.50
N TYR A 296 20.23 -16.40 1.75
CA TYR A 296 19.85 -16.93 3.07
C TYR A 296 20.88 -16.61 4.15
N LEU A 297 22.17 -16.70 3.82
CA LEU A 297 23.23 -16.26 4.71
C LEU A 297 23.07 -14.79 5.09
N ASN A 298 22.87 -13.90 4.11
CA ASN A 298 22.70 -12.48 4.38
C ASN A 298 21.42 -12.16 5.17
N LYS A 299 20.31 -12.83 4.87
CA LYS A 299 19.07 -12.72 5.64
C LYS A 299 19.27 -13.13 7.10
N ALA A 300 19.92 -14.27 7.34
CA ALA A 300 20.22 -14.73 8.69
C ALA A 300 21.03 -13.69 9.50
N LEU A 301 22.00 -13.05 8.86
CA LEU A 301 22.78 -11.98 9.49
C LEU A 301 21.92 -10.74 9.80
N CYS A 302 21.02 -10.33 8.90
CA CYS A 302 20.11 -9.22 9.16
C CYS A 302 19.17 -9.53 10.33
N TYR A 303 18.60 -10.73 10.36
CA TYR A 303 17.74 -11.17 11.47
C TYR A 303 18.49 -11.18 12.80
N GLN A 304 19.74 -11.64 12.84
CA GLN A 304 20.58 -11.53 14.04
C GLN A 304 20.80 -10.08 14.48
N LYS A 305 21.01 -9.14 13.53
CA LYS A 305 21.15 -7.71 13.85
C LYS A 305 19.87 -7.07 14.37
N LEU A 306 18.71 -7.61 13.99
CA LEU A 306 17.39 -7.23 14.49
C LEU A 306 16.98 -8.00 15.75
N ASN A 307 17.87 -8.82 16.32
CA ASN A 307 17.58 -9.68 17.48
C ASN A 307 16.44 -10.69 17.24
N ASN A 308 16.14 -10.98 15.97
CA ASN A 308 15.08 -11.91 15.58
C ASN A 308 15.67 -13.31 15.33
N HIS A 309 15.92 -14.05 16.41
CA HIS A 309 16.74 -15.26 16.35
C HIS A 309 16.04 -16.49 15.79
N ASP A 310 14.71 -16.56 15.84
CA ASP A 310 13.94 -17.63 15.22
C ASP A 310 14.08 -17.61 13.69
N GLU A 311 13.84 -16.45 13.07
CA GLU A 311 13.94 -16.26 11.63
C GLU A 311 15.39 -16.36 11.14
N ALA A 312 16.35 -15.94 11.97
CA ALA A 312 17.77 -16.16 11.69
C ALA A 312 18.11 -17.65 11.63
N ARG A 313 17.61 -18.46 12.58
CA ARG A 313 17.79 -19.91 12.60
C ARG A 313 17.16 -20.53 11.35
N ASP A 314 15.94 -20.12 10.99
CA ASP A 314 15.21 -20.70 9.88
C ASP A 314 15.87 -20.36 8.54
N ALA A 315 16.36 -19.13 8.36
CA ALA A 315 17.19 -18.76 7.22
C ALA A 315 18.48 -19.60 7.14
N CYS A 316 19.12 -19.91 8.27
CA CYS A 316 20.27 -20.82 8.27
C CYS A 316 19.90 -22.27 7.93
N ASN A 317 18.71 -22.75 8.31
CA ASN A 317 18.23 -24.07 7.91
C ASN A 317 18.08 -24.15 6.39
N GLU A 318 17.47 -23.13 5.76
CA GLU A 318 17.36 -23.05 4.30
C GLU A 318 18.74 -23.03 3.61
N ALA A 319 19.70 -22.28 4.16
CA ALA A 319 21.09 -22.32 3.68
C ALA A 319 21.71 -23.72 3.78
N LEU A 320 21.49 -24.44 4.89
CA LEU A 320 22.04 -25.77 5.12
C LEU A 320 21.32 -26.88 4.34
N ASN A 321 20.08 -26.65 3.92
CA ASN A 321 19.38 -27.53 2.97
C ASN A 321 20.08 -27.51 1.60
N ILE A 322 20.67 -26.38 1.21
CA ILE A 322 21.45 -26.22 -0.03
C ILE A 322 22.88 -26.76 0.16
N ASP A 323 23.58 -26.31 1.20
CA ASP A 323 24.94 -26.72 1.53
C ASP A 323 25.05 -27.11 3.01
N LYS A 324 24.93 -28.42 3.28
CA LYS A 324 24.96 -28.99 4.64
C LYS A 324 26.26 -28.72 5.40
N LYS A 325 27.35 -28.39 4.71
CA LYS A 325 28.66 -28.13 5.30
C LYS A 325 29.02 -26.64 5.28
N ASN A 326 28.04 -25.76 5.06
CA ASN A 326 28.29 -24.34 5.03
C ASN A 326 28.67 -23.80 6.43
N VAL A 327 29.95 -23.49 6.62
CA VAL A 327 30.49 -23.03 7.90
C VAL A 327 29.78 -21.77 8.41
N LYS A 328 29.48 -20.80 7.52
CA LYS A 328 28.81 -19.56 7.92
C LYS A 328 27.38 -19.82 8.39
N ALA A 329 26.64 -20.72 7.74
CA ALA A 329 25.29 -21.06 8.13
C ALA A 329 25.27 -21.83 9.45
N LEU A 330 26.14 -22.84 9.63
CA LEU A 330 26.28 -23.57 10.90
C LEU A 330 26.61 -22.61 12.04
N TYR A 331 27.62 -21.77 11.86
CA TYR A 331 28.04 -20.82 12.89
C TYR A 331 26.93 -19.84 13.28
N ARG A 332 26.25 -19.24 12.29
CA ARG A 332 25.14 -18.30 12.54
C ARG A 332 23.94 -18.98 13.18
N ARG A 333 23.61 -20.21 12.77
CA ARG A 333 22.54 -21.00 13.39
C ARG A 333 22.85 -21.30 14.85
N GLY A 334 24.09 -21.70 15.14
CA GLY A 334 24.56 -21.94 16.51
C GLY A 334 24.43 -20.69 17.38
N GLN A 335 24.82 -19.51 16.86
CA GLN A 335 24.65 -18.24 17.57
C GLN A 335 23.17 -17.94 17.87
N SER A 336 22.28 -18.13 16.90
CA SER A 336 20.85 -17.89 17.08
C SER A 336 20.21 -18.88 18.05
N ARG A 337 20.55 -20.18 17.97
CA ARG A 337 20.09 -21.20 18.93
C ARG A 337 20.55 -20.89 20.36
N LEU A 338 21.80 -20.46 20.51
CA LEU A 338 22.34 -20.06 21.82
C LEU A 338 21.61 -18.84 22.41
N ALA A 339 21.24 -17.88 21.55
CA ALA A 339 20.43 -16.73 21.95
C ALA A 339 18.99 -17.11 22.33
N LEU A 340 18.42 -18.13 21.67
CA LEU A 340 17.12 -18.73 22.01
C LEU A 340 17.18 -19.67 23.24
N GLY A 341 18.35 -19.87 23.84
CA GLY A 341 18.55 -20.73 25.01
C GLY A 341 18.77 -22.21 24.70
N ASP A 342 18.72 -22.63 23.44
CA ASP A 342 18.94 -24.02 23.00
C ASP A 342 20.45 -24.33 22.92
N SER A 343 21.07 -24.45 24.09
CA SER A 343 22.53 -24.56 24.24
C SER A 343 23.07 -25.89 23.70
N GLU A 344 22.29 -26.97 23.81
CA GLU A 344 22.61 -28.29 23.27
C GLU A 344 22.67 -28.27 21.74
N LYS A 345 21.64 -27.77 21.05
CA LYS A 345 21.68 -27.71 19.57
C LYS A 345 22.66 -26.65 19.06
N ALA A 346 22.91 -25.60 19.83
CA ALA A 346 23.97 -24.66 19.51
C ALA A 346 25.36 -25.32 19.58
N LEU A 347 25.59 -26.17 20.59
CA LEU A 347 26.83 -26.93 20.71
C LEU A 347 27.06 -27.84 19.50
N GLU A 348 26.03 -28.55 19.04
CA GLU A 348 26.11 -29.38 17.82
C GLU A 348 26.58 -28.58 16.61
N ASP A 349 26.01 -27.39 16.38
CA ASP A 349 26.39 -26.52 15.27
C ASP A 349 27.84 -26.04 15.36
N PHE A 350 28.29 -25.61 16.55
CA PHE A 350 29.67 -25.13 16.72
C PHE A 350 30.71 -26.25 16.65
N VAL A 351 30.36 -27.47 17.09
CA VAL A 351 31.20 -28.65 16.91
C VAL A 351 31.32 -29.00 15.43
N ALA A 352 30.21 -28.97 14.68
CA ALA A 352 30.26 -29.18 13.22
C ALA A 352 31.14 -28.15 12.50
N VAL A 353 31.13 -26.88 12.94
CA VAL A 353 32.09 -25.87 12.44
C VAL A 353 33.52 -26.24 12.79
N GLN A 354 33.79 -26.68 14.01
CA GLN A 354 35.13 -27.07 14.45
C GLN A 354 35.66 -28.29 13.68
N GLU A 355 34.81 -29.25 13.34
CA GLU A 355 35.18 -30.40 12.51
C GLU A 355 35.57 -30.00 11.08
N LEU A 356 34.93 -28.97 10.53
CA LEU A 356 35.22 -28.44 9.20
C LEU A 356 36.40 -27.47 9.19
N GLU A 357 36.56 -26.66 10.24
CA GLU A 357 37.61 -25.66 10.41
C GLU A 357 38.21 -25.74 11.83
N PRO A 358 39.15 -26.68 12.09
CA PRO A 358 39.73 -26.88 13.43
C PRO A 358 40.42 -25.65 14.01
N GLU A 359 40.93 -24.76 13.16
CA GLU A 359 41.62 -23.52 13.54
C GLU A 359 40.66 -22.35 13.82
N ASN A 360 39.34 -22.55 13.70
CA ASN A 360 38.35 -21.52 13.93
C ASN A 360 38.19 -21.21 15.43
N LYS A 361 39.01 -20.28 15.93
CA LYS A 361 39.01 -19.84 17.34
C LYS A 361 37.64 -19.35 17.82
N ALA A 362 36.85 -18.75 16.93
CA ALA A 362 35.53 -18.24 17.27
C ALA A 362 34.55 -19.39 17.57
N ALA A 363 34.61 -20.49 16.82
CA ALA A 363 33.83 -21.69 17.07
C ALA A 363 34.27 -22.38 18.36
N LEU A 364 35.58 -22.53 18.59
CA LEU A 364 36.12 -23.13 19.81
C LEU A 364 35.64 -22.40 21.08
N ASN A 365 35.66 -21.07 21.05
CA ASN A 365 35.17 -20.27 22.17
C ASN A 365 33.68 -20.50 22.42
N GLN A 366 32.86 -20.56 21.36
CA GLN A 366 31.43 -20.82 21.50
C GLN A 366 31.12 -22.24 22.01
N VAL A 367 31.90 -23.26 21.60
CA VAL A 367 31.81 -24.62 22.16
C VAL A 367 32.02 -24.60 23.68
N THR A 368 33.04 -23.87 24.16
CA THR A 368 33.30 -23.72 25.59
C THR A 368 32.13 -23.03 26.31
N ILE A 369 31.59 -21.96 25.73
CA ILE A 369 30.44 -21.24 26.30
C ILE A 369 29.21 -22.16 26.40
N CYS A 370 28.88 -22.90 25.35
CA CYS A 370 27.74 -23.82 25.37
C CYS A 370 27.93 -24.89 26.45
N LYS A 371 29.11 -25.51 26.55
CA LYS A 371 29.42 -26.50 27.60
C LYS A 371 29.25 -25.94 29.01
N GLN A 372 29.70 -24.70 29.25
CA GLN A 372 29.54 -24.03 30.54
C GLN A 372 28.06 -23.78 30.86
N LYS A 373 27.27 -23.30 29.89
CA LYS A 373 25.82 -23.07 30.07
C LYS A 373 25.06 -24.36 30.35
N ILE A 374 25.31 -25.42 29.58
CA ILE A 374 24.68 -26.75 29.77
C ILE A 374 25.02 -27.28 31.17
N LYS A 375 26.28 -27.19 31.58
CA LYS A 375 26.71 -27.61 32.92
C LYS A 375 25.98 -26.82 34.02
N ALA A 376 25.96 -25.49 33.91
CA ALA A 376 25.30 -24.62 34.88
C ALA A 376 23.81 -24.92 35.00
N TYR A 377 23.13 -25.15 33.88
CA TYR A 377 21.71 -25.54 33.85
C TYR A 377 21.47 -26.88 34.56
N ASN A 378 22.27 -27.90 34.24
CA ASN A 378 22.17 -29.21 34.88
C ASN A 378 22.45 -29.16 36.38
N ASP A 379 23.45 -28.37 36.80
CA ASP A 379 23.78 -28.17 38.22
C ASP A 379 22.64 -27.43 38.96
N GLN A 380 21.99 -26.47 38.32
CA GLN A 380 20.82 -25.79 38.85
C GLN A 380 19.63 -26.75 38.99
N GLN A 381 19.33 -27.55 37.97
CA GLN A 381 18.26 -28.54 38.06
C GLN A 381 18.47 -29.53 39.20
N LYS A 382 19.69 -30.06 39.35
CA LYS A 382 20.04 -30.97 40.46
C LYS A 382 19.76 -30.36 41.84
N LYS A 383 20.01 -29.06 42.02
CA LYS A 383 19.72 -28.36 43.28
C LYS A 383 18.21 -28.21 43.53
N VAL A 384 17.43 -27.97 42.47
CA VAL A 384 15.96 -27.85 42.56
C VAL A 384 15.30 -29.19 42.90
N PHE A 385 15.83 -30.30 42.39
CA PHE A 385 15.30 -31.65 42.68
C PHE A 385 15.85 -32.29 43.96
N ALA A 386 16.87 -31.69 44.59
CA ALA A 386 17.49 -32.18 45.82
C ALA A 386 17.02 -31.44 47.09
N GLY A 387 16.18 -30.41 46.94
CA GLY A 387 15.45 -29.74 48.03
C GLY A 387 13.97 -30.05 47.93
#